data_AF-A0A2G5UG99-F1
#
_entry.id   AF-A0A2G5UG99-F1
#
_cell.length_a   1.000
_cell.length_b   1.000
_cell.length_c   1.000
_cell.angle_alpha   90.00
_cell.angle_beta   90.00
_cell.angle_gamma   90.00
#
_symmetry.space_group_name_H-M   'P 1'
#
loop_
_entity.id
_entity.type
_entity.pdbx_description
1 polymer ?
#
loop_
_entity_poly.entity_id
_entity_poly.type
_entity_poly.pdbx_seq_one_letter_code
_entity_poly.pdbx_strand_id
1 'polypeptide(L)'
;MSGYMKLWQIRSELWQDWYPEMVQRIYLTNPPRLLGLLWKVARVFLSEENLKRIEIISHTPDLAGKFLPAWLVPKEYGGEFVNTVPPGDETGVSIRRKITSADYYKPYLHYKSHGIERPKPSHKDVSPSDKFIFKIQVPKDKKLLWDFIASGEVQFAIYKGNNRNDLVFPSLHLITNKLNEEGTLNDVSDSEVSFEFQNLSGYFTLKLEYTVAIV
;
A
#
# COMPACT_ATOMS: atom_id res chain seq x y z
N MET A 1 -11.77 -8.70 8.81
CA MET A 1 -11.09 -8.86 7.51
C MET A 1 -9.58 -8.74 7.75
N SER A 2 -8.74 -9.56 7.11
CA SER A 2 -7.27 -9.47 7.27
C SER A 2 -6.76 -8.14 6.72
N GLY A 3 -5.68 -7.56 7.30
CA GLY A 3 -5.05 -6.34 6.78
C GLY A 3 -4.65 -6.44 5.31
N TYR A 4 -4.22 -7.63 4.86
CA TYR A 4 -3.93 -7.88 3.45
C TYR A 4 -5.15 -7.75 2.55
N MET A 5 -6.30 -8.31 2.97
CA MET A 5 -7.54 -8.20 2.19
C MET A 5 -8.01 -6.76 2.10
N LYS A 6 -7.88 -6.00 3.19
CA LYS A 6 -8.25 -4.58 3.19
C LYS A 6 -7.33 -3.75 2.31
N LEU A 7 -6.02 -4.02 2.30
CA LEU A 7 -5.08 -3.39 1.36
C LEU A 7 -5.47 -3.65 -0.10
N TRP A 8 -5.80 -4.90 -0.43
CA TRP A 8 -6.29 -5.24 -1.78
C TRP A 8 -7.59 -4.53 -2.13
N GLN A 9 -8.51 -4.42 -1.16
CA GLN A 9 -9.75 -3.69 -1.31
C GLN A 9 -9.51 -2.20 -1.60
N ILE A 10 -8.74 -1.50 -0.76
CA ILE A 10 -8.42 -0.08 -0.95
C ILE A 10 -7.74 0.16 -2.29
N ARG A 11 -6.81 -0.73 -2.67
CA ARG A 11 -6.15 -0.64 -3.99
C ARG A 11 -7.16 -0.80 -5.12
N SER A 12 -8.09 -1.74 -5.00
CA SER A 12 -9.12 -1.96 -6.02
C SER A 12 -10.10 -0.78 -6.10
N GLU A 13 -10.52 -0.22 -4.97
CA GLU A 13 -11.34 0.99 -4.89
C GLU A 13 -10.62 2.17 -5.57
N LEU A 14 -9.33 2.38 -5.25
CA LEU A 14 -8.53 3.44 -5.85
C LEU A 14 -8.52 3.39 -7.39
N TRP A 15 -8.33 2.21 -7.98
CA TRP A 15 -8.37 2.07 -9.44
C TRP A 15 -9.76 2.31 -10.02
N GLN A 16 -10.81 1.89 -9.34
CA GLN A 16 -12.16 1.96 -9.89
C GLN A 16 -12.79 3.34 -9.75
N ASP A 17 -12.50 4.03 -8.65
CA ASP A 17 -13.09 5.33 -8.35
C ASP A 17 -12.36 6.46 -9.09
N TRP A 18 -11.03 6.36 -9.23
CA TRP A 18 -10.20 7.42 -9.83
C TRP A 18 -9.82 7.16 -11.28
N TYR A 19 -9.93 5.91 -11.74
CA TYR A 19 -9.67 5.54 -13.13
C TYR A 19 -10.85 4.75 -13.71
N PRO A 20 -12.08 5.31 -13.63
CA PRO A 20 -13.26 4.64 -14.15
C PRO A 20 -13.10 4.40 -15.65
N GLU A 21 -13.74 3.33 -16.14
CA GLU A 21 -13.77 2.94 -17.55
C GLU A 21 -12.44 2.55 -18.21
N MET A 22 -11.29 2.71 -17.55
CA MET A 22 -9.96 2.38 -18.09
C MET A 22 -9.77 0.87 -18.39
N VAL A 23 -10.48 0.01 -17.67
CA VAL A 23 -10.37 -1.45 -17.81
C VAL A 23 -11.21 -1.93 -18.99
N GLN A 24 -10.69 -2.14 -20.18
CA GLN A 24 -11.54 -2.61 -21.29
C GLN A 24 -12.04 -4.05 -21.11
N ARG A 25 -11.14 -4.96 -20.72
CA ARG A 25 -11.41 -6.39 -20.47
C ARG A 25 -10.42 -6.93 -19.44
N ILE A 26 -10.85 -7.92 -18.67
CA ILE A 26 -10.01 -8.65 -17.71
C ILE A 26 -9.97 -10.12 -18.14
N TYR A 27 -8.85 -10.57 -18.70
CA TYR A 27 -8.69 -11.97 -19.10
C TYR A 27 -8.16 -12.79 -17.93
N LEU A 28 -8.93 -13.78 -17.49
CA LEU A 28 -8.50 -14.71 -16.45
C LEU A 28 -8.04 -16.02 -17.07
N THR A 29 -6.72 -16.21 -17.16
CA THR A 29 -6.09 -17.44 -17.62
C THR A 29 -5.86 -18.42 -16.46
N ASN A 30 -5.88 -19.72 -16.74
CA ASN A 30 -5.65 -20.79 -15.75
C ASN A 30 -6.55 -20.65 -14.50
N PRO A 31 -7.88 -20.48 -14.66
CA PRO A 31 -8.78 -20.28 -13.54
C PRO A 31 -8.75 -21.49 -12.59
N PRO A 32 -8.93 -21.29 -11.28
CA PRO A 32 -9.05 -22.41 -10.34
C PRO A 32 -10.32 -23.22 -10.64
N ARG A 33 -10.31 -24.52 -10.32
CA ARG A 33 -11.46 -25.41 -10.56
C ARG A 33 -12.77 -24.94 -9.89
N LEU A 34 -12.67 -24.17 -8.81
CA LEU A 34 -13.81 -23.66 -8.04
C LEU A 34 -14.20 -22.24 -8.50
N LEU A 35 -14.78 -22.11 -9.70
CA LEU A 35 -15.23 -20.82 -10.26
C LEU A 35 -16.19 -20.06 -9.33
N GLY A 36 -17.06 -20.76 -8.59
CA GLY A 36 -17.97 -20.13 -7.64
C GLY A 36 -17.24 -19.41 -6.49
N LEU A 37 -16.08 -19.91 -6.05
CA LEU A 37 -15.27 -19.24 -5.03
C LEU A 37 -14.56 -18.01 -5.61
N LEU A 38 -14.02 -18.14 -6.83
CA LEU A 38 -13.42 -17.03 -7.57
C LEU A 38 -14.39 -15.84 -7.68
N TRP A 39 -15.64 -16.07 -8.08
CA TRP A 39 -16.63 -15.01 -8.20
C TRP A 39 -16.97 -14.34 -6.87
N LYS A 40 -17.02 -15.11 -5.77
CA LYS A 40 -17.21 -14.54 -4.43
C LYS A 40 -16.06 -13.61 -4.05
N VAL A 41 -14.82 -14.00 -4.34
CA VAL A 41 -13.63 -13.18 -4.09
C VAL A 41 -13.63 -11.95 -4.98
N ALA A 42 -13.91 -12.10 -6.28
CA ALA A 42 -13.95 -11.00 -7.23
C ALA A 42 -14.95 -9.90 -6.81
N ARG A 43 -16.15 -10.29 -6.35
CA ARG A 43 -17.18 -9.35 -5.85
C ARG A 43 -16.78 -8.55 -4.62
N VAL A 44 -15.79 -9.00 -3.86
CA VAL A 44 -15.28 -8.21 -2.72
C VAL A 44 -14.43 -7.03 -3.20
N PHE A 45 -13.86 -7.12 -4.40
CA PHE A 45 -12.88 -6.15 -4.89
C PHE A 45 -13.38 -5.34 -6.08
N LEU A 46 -14.21 -5.92 -6.96
CA LEU A 46 -14.59 -5.33 -8.23
C LEU A 46 -16.05 -4.87 -8.23
N SER A 47 -16.31 -3.76 -8.91
CA SER A 47 -17.64 -3.26 -9.21
C SER A 47 -18.40 -4.22 -10.13
N GLU A 48 -19.73 -4.16 -10.09
CA GLU A 48 -20.59 -4.93 -11.00
C GLU A 48 -20.26 -4.70 -12.48
N GLU A 49 -19.80 -3.50 -12.83
CA GLU A 49 -19.35 -3.20 -14.18
C GLU A 49 -18.06 -3.93 -14.54
N ASN A 50 -17.03 -3.88 -13.69
CA ASN A 50 -15.77 -4.58 -13.94
C ASN A 50 -15.91 -6.09 -13.88
N LEU A 51 -16.82 -6.62 -13.06
CA LEU A 51 -17.15 -8.05 -13.05
C LEU A 51 -17.69 -8.53 -14.40
N LYS A 52 -18.50 -7.71 -15.10
CA LYS A 52 -19.00 -8.02 -16.44
C LYS A 52 -17.90 -7.98 -17.51
N ARG A 53 -16.77 -7.33 -17.23
CA ARG A 53 -15.62 -7.24 -18.13
C ARG A 53 -14.65 -8.43 -17.97
N ILE A 54 -14.92 -9.35 -17.04
CA ILE A 54 -14.11 -10.57 -16.85
C ILE A 54 -14.46 -11.61 -17.92
N GLU A 55 -13.44 -12.05 -18.64
CA GLU A 55 -13.51 -13.16 -19.59
C GLU A 55 -12.64 -14.31 -19.08
N ILE A 56 -13.25 -15.48 -18.89
CA ILE A 56 -12.52 -16.67 -18.39
C ILE A 56 -11.95 -17.44 -19.58
N ILE A 57 -10.63 -17.56 -19.61
CA ILE A 57 -9.90 -18.28 -20.65
C ILE A 57 -9.73 -19.74 -20.23
N SER A 58 -10.58 -20.60 -20.77
CA SER A 58 -10.57 -22.05 -20.48
C SER A 58 -9.35 -22.77 -21.07
N HIS A 59 -8.82 -22.29 -22.18
CA HIS A 59 -7.67 -22.86 -22.87
C HIS A 59 -6.66 -21.76 -23.16
N THR A 60 -5.47 -21.85 -22.56
CA THR A 60 -4.48 -20.78 -22.54
C THR A 60 -4.12 -20.22 -23.92
N PRO A 61 -3.86 -21.06 -24.96
CA PRO A 61 -3.63 -20.58 -26.31
C PRO A 61 -4.75 -19.71 -26.90
N ASP A 62 -6.00 -19.84 -26.44
CA ASP A 62 -7.11 -19.03 -26.96
C ASP A 62 -6.91 -17.54 -26.65
N LEU A 63 -6.15 -17.19 -25.59
CA LEU A 63 -5.83 -15.79 -25.31
C LEU A 63 -5.18 -15.13 -26.53
N ALA A 64 -4.23 -15.84 -27.15
CA ALA A 64 -3.62 -15.44 -28.40
C ALA A 64 -4.52 -15.83 -29.60
N GLY A 65 -4.72 -14.91 -30.53
CA GLY A 65 -5.48 -15.14 -31.76
C GLY A 65 -6.99 -14.93 -31.63
N LYS A 66 -7.65 -15.42 -30.58
CA LYS A 66 -9.09 -15.21 -30.38
C LYS A 66 -9.41 -13.89 -29.66
N PHE A 67 -8.64 -13.56 -28.62
CA PHE A 67 -8.90 -12.39 -27.78
C PHE A 67 -7.89 -11.25 -27.96
N LEU A 68 -6.61 -11.58 -28.18
CA LEU A 68 -5.53 -10.63 -28.36
C LEU A 68 -4.62 -11.03 -29.52
N PRO A 69 -3.92 -10.07 -30.17
CA PRO A 69 -2.89 -10.39 -31.17
C PRO A 69 -1.77 -11.24 -30.55
N ALA A 70 -1.34 -12.29 -31.26
CA ALA A 70 -0.34 -13.25 -30.74
C ALA A 70 1.00 -12.58 -30.39
N TRP A 71 1.44 -11.60 -31.18
CA TRP A 71 2.69 -10.85 -30.95
C TRP A 71 2.72 -10.04 -29.64
N LEU A 72 1.56 -9.77 -29.03
CA LEU A 72 1.45 -9.04 -27.75
C LEU A 72 1.40 -9.99 -26.55
N VAL A 73 0.98 -11.23 -26.76
CA VAL A 73 0.78 -12.21 -25.68
C VAL A 73 2.10 -12.97 -25.44
N PRO A 74 2.58 -13.09 -24.18
CA PRO A 74 3.79 -13.87 -23.90
C PRO A 74 3.64 -15.33 -24.33
N LYS A 75 4.75 -15.97 -24.71
CA LYS A 75 4.77 -17.39 -25.08
C LYS A 75 4.23 -18.31 -23.97
N GLU A 76 4.48 -18.01 -22.70
CA GLU A 76 3.91 -18.78 -21.56
C GLU A 76 2.36 -18.80 -21.58
N TYR A 77 1.74 -17.78 -22.18
CA TYR A 77 0.30 -17.67 -22.37
C TYR A 77 -0.15 -18.00 -23.81
N GLY A 78 0.68 -18.68 -24.59
CA GLY A 78 0.35 -19.17 -25.93
C GLY A 78 0.53 -18.18 -27.08
N GLY A 79 1.13 -17.02 -26.84
CA GLY A 79 1.46 -16.05 -27.89
C GLY A 79 2.89 -16.16 -28.41
N GLU A 80 3.39 -15.06 -28.98
CA GLU A 80 4.71 -14.97 -29.63
C GLU A 80 5.66 -14.00 -28.90
N PHE A 81 5.16 -13.21 -27.96
CA PHE A 81 5.97 -12.20 -27.27
C PHE A 81 7.02 -12.85 -26.37
N VAL A 82 8.25 -12.33 -26.46
CA VAL A 82 9.39 -12.68 -25.60
C VAL A 82 10.03 -11.38 -25.13
N ASN A 83 10.22 -11.23 -23.82
CA ASN A 83 10.92 -10.07 -23.29
C ASN A 83 12.43 -10.26 -23.47
N THR A 84 13.03 -9.50 -24.39
CA THR A 84 14.47 -9.60 -24.69
C THR A 84 15.33 -8.72 -23.80
N VAL A 85 14.75 -7.87 -22.94
CA VAL A 85 15.50 -7.03 -22.00
C VAL A 85 15.95 -7.87 -20.82
N PRO A 86 17.25 -8.11 -20.61
CA PRO A 86 17.71 -8.96 -19.52
C PRO A 86 17.26 -8.46 -18.13
N PRO A 87 16.85 -9.34 -17.20
CA PRO A 87 16.82 -10.81 -17.28
C PRO A 87 15.48 -11.38 -17.80
N GLY A 88 14.86 -10.74 -18.78
CA GLY A 88 13.61 -11.16 -19.41
C GLY A 88 13.67 -12.50 -20.14
N ASP A 89 12.50 -13.13 -20.26
CA ASP A 89 12.32 -14.44 -20.88
C ASP A 89 10.96 -14.56 -21.62
N GLU A 90 10.60 -15.80 -21.97
CA GLU A 90 9.37 -16.19 -22.67
C GLU A 90 8.08 -15.96 -21.87
N THR A 91 8.16 -15.69 -20.57
CA THR A 91 6.98 -15.32 -19.77
C THR A 91 6.64 -13.84 -19.91
N GLY A 92 7.50 -13.05 -20.56
CA GLY A 92 7.29 -11.62 -20.79
C GLY A 92 7.61 -10.74 -19.57
N VAL A 93 8.11 -11.29 -18.46
CA VAL A 93 8.45 -10.53 -17.25
C VAL A 93 9.94 -10.23 -17.18
N SER A 94 10.33 -9.09 -16.61
CA SER A 94 11.75 -8.74 -16.48
C SER A 94 12.42 -9.35 -15.25
N ILE A 95 11.69 -9.82 -14.24
CA ILE A 95 12.28 -10.40 -13.02
C ILE A 95 11.42 -11.56 -12.54
N ARG A 96 11.97 -12.77 -12.59
CA ARG A 96 11.33 -13.98 -12.06
C ARG A 96 12.21 -14.61 -10.99
N ARG A 97 12.12 -14.11 -9.76
CA ARG A 97 12.75 -14.75 -8.61
C ARG A 97 11.85 -14.75 -7.39
N LYS A 98 12.03 -15.77 -6.57
CA LYS A 98 11.37 -15.85 -5.27
C LYS A 98 11.81 -14.67 -4.41
N ILE A 99 10.86 -14.05 -3.70
CA ILE A 99 11.16 -13.08 -2.66
C ILE A 99 11.92 -13.81 -1.56
N THR A 100 13.11 -13.32 -1.25
CA THR A 100 14.01 -13.86 -0.23
C THR A 100 14.05 -12.91 0.96
N SER A 101 14.65 -13.36 2.08
CA SER A 101 14.87 -12.51 3.25
C SER A 101 15.71 -11.26 2.95
N ALA A 102 16.50 -11.26 1.87
CA ALA A 102 17.25 -10.09 1.43
C ALA A 102 16.34 -8.97 0.88
N ASP A 103 15.15 -9.32 0.37
CA ASP A 103 14.17 -8.39 -0.18
C ASP A 103 13.21 -7.85 0.86
N TYR A 104 13.20 -8.46 2.05
CA TYR A 104 12.29 -8.05 3.10
C TYR A 104 12.62 -6.64 3.54
N TYR A 105 11.57 -5.86 3.72
CA TYR A 105 11.68 -4.57 4.38
C TYR A 105 12.35 -4.75 5.74
N LYS A 106 13.36 -3.92 5.99
CA LYS A 106 14.09 -3.90 7.26
C LYS A 106 13.59 -2.68 8.02
N PRO A 107 12.77 -2.84 9.07
CA PRO A 107 12.21 -1.71 9.78
C PRO A 107 13.31 -0.94 10.52
N TYR A 108 13.06 0.36 10.74
CA TYR A 108 13.88 1.22 11.59
C TYR A 108 15.29 1.50 11.04
N LEU A 109 15.54 1.27 9.75
CA LEU A 109 16.84 1.55 9.13
C LEU A 109 17.19 3.04 9.14
N HIS A 110 16.19 3.91 9.06
CA HIS A 110 16.39 5.36 9.06
C HIS A 110 16.99 5.87 10.39
N TYR A 111 16.72 5.23 11.52
CA TYR A 111 17.42 5.57 12.78
C TYR A 111 18.92 5.23 12.69
N LYS A 112 19.23 4.02 12.21
CA LYS A 112 20.62 3.54 12.06
C LYS A 112 21.41 4.39 11.07
N SER A 113 20.80 4.82 9.97
CA SER A 113 21.46 5.69 8.99
C SER A 113 21.81 7.06 9.56
N HIS A 114 21.12 7.50 10.61
CA HIS A 114 21.41 8.74 11.35
C HIS A 114 22.25 8.50 12.62
N GLY A 115 22.77 7.28 12.81
CA GLY A 115 23.67 6.95 13.91
C GLY A 115 23.01 6.90 15.30
N ILE A 116 21.68 6.78 15.36
CA ILE A 116 20.95 6.68 16.64
C ILE A 116 20.23 5.33 16.75
N GLU A 117 20.01 4.89 17.99
CA GLU A 117 19.11 3.78 18.27
C GLU A 117 17.65 4.28 18.28
N ARG A 118 16.71 3.43 17.86
CA ARG A 118 15.28 3.75 17.94
C ARG A 118 14.91 4.03 19.41
N PRO A 119 14.37 5.21 19.74
CA PRO A 119 13.93 5.49 21.10
C PRO A 119 12.84 4.53 21.58
N LYS A 120 12.62 4.49 22.89
CA LYS A 120 11.52 3.70 23.46
C LYS A 120 10.18 4.20 22.92
N PRO A 121 9.32 3.33 22.38
CA PRO A 121 8.06 3.75 21.80
C PRO A 121 7.06 4.22 22.86
N SER A 122 6.26 5.20 22.45
CA SER A 122 5.08 5.67 23.20
C SER A 122 3.84 4.93 22.74
N HIS A 123 2.88 4.75 23.66
CA HIS A 123 1.63 4.03 23.39
C HIS A 123 0.44 4.94 23.63
N LYS A 124 -0.57 4.83 22.77
CA LYS A 124 -1.81 5.59 22.88
C LYS A 124 -2.98 4.75 22.40
N ASP A 125 -4.03 4.71 23.21
CA ASP A 125 -5.34 4.23 22.78
C ASP A 125 -6.15 5.43 22.27
N VAL A 126 -6.64 5.35 21.04
CA VAL A 126 -7.47 6.37 20.39
C VAL A 126 -8.89 5.84 20.27
N SER A 127 -9.84 6.53 20.89
CA SER A 127 -11.25 6.14 20.93
C SER A 127 -11.85 6.04 19.52
N PRO A 128 -12.94 5.28 19.34
CA PRO A 128 -13.64 5.21 18.07
C PRO A 128 -14.01 6.59 17.52
N SER A 129 -13.81 6.80 16.22
CA SER A 129 -14.02 8.08 15.52
C SER A 129 -13.27 9.29 16.09
N ASP A 130 -12.32 9.08 17.01
CA ASP A 130 -11.60 10.16 17.69
C ASP A 130 -10.23 10.42 17.07
N LYS A 131 -9.65 11.57 17.42
CA LYS A 131 -8.34 12.03 16.96
C LYS A 131 -7.35 12.16 18.10
N PHE A 132 -6.15 11.64 17.89
CA PHE A 132 -4.98 11.95 18.71
C PHE A 132 -4.02 12.88 17.97
N ILE A 133 -3.59 13.94 18.63
CA ILE A 133 -2.62 14.90 18.10
C ILE A 133 -1.40 14.91 19.03
N PHE A 134 -0.23 14.55 18.48
CA PHE A 134 1.05 14.69 19.17
C PHE A 134 1.79 15.91 18.60
N LYS A 135 2.25 16.82 19.46
CA LYS A 135 3.00 18.01 19.05
C LYS A 135 4.40 17.99 19.63
N ILE A 136 5.36 18.47 18.84
CA ILE A 136 6.76 18.56 19.26
C ILE A 136 7.43 19.80 18.66
N GLN A 137 8.25 20.48 19.45
CA GLN A 137 9.08 21.58 18.95
C GLN A 137 10.38 21.01 18.39
N VAL A 138 10.68 21.30 17.13
CA VAL A 138 11.95 20.94 16.49
C VAL A 138 12.91 22.14 16.60
N PRO A 139 14.06 21.97 17.28
CA PRO A 139 15.06 23.04 17.37
C PRO A 139 15.64 23.44 16.01
N LYS A 140 16.35 24.57 16.00
CA LYS A 140 17.09 25.02 14.83
C LYS A 140 18.17 24.00 14.43
N ASP A 141 18.34 23.81 13.13
CA ASP A 141 19.33 22.92 12.49
C ASP A 141 19.15 21.43 12.88
N LYS A 142 17.91 21.07 13.24
CA LYS A 142 17.52 19.69 13.59
C LYS A 142 16.48 19.14 12.64
N LYS A 143 16.47 17.81 12.54
CA LYS A 143 15.54 17.03 11.73
C LYS A 143 14.71 16.13 12.62
N LEU A 144 13.66 15.55 12.04
CA LEU A 144 12.77 14.66 12.77
C LEU A 144 12.68 13.30 12.06
N LEU A 145 12.86 12.24 12.84
CA LEU A 145 12.59 10.86 12.46
C LEU A 145 11.33 10.38 13.17
N TRP A 146 10.51 9.59 12.49
CA TRP A 146 9.29 9.07 13.08
C TRP A 146 8.99 7.66 12.57
N ASP A 147 8.35 6.86 13.41
CA ASP A 147 7.71 5.62 13.02
C ASP A 147 6.46 5.35 13.85
N PHE A 148 5.52 4.58 13.30
CA PHE A 148 4.39 4.07 14.08
C PHE A 148 3.82 2.77 13.53
N ILE A 149 3.15 2.04 14.43
CA ILE A 149 2.28 0.91 14.11
C ILE A 149 0.93 1.10 14.80
N ALA A 150 -0.14 0.75 14.10
CA ALA A 150 -1.50 0.87 14.57
C ALA A 150 -2.23 -0.48 14.44
N SER A 151 -3.10 -0.80 15.41
CA SER A 151 -3.83 -2.08 15.42
C SER A 151 -4.94 -2.16 14.37
N GLY A 152 -5.30 -1.05 13.73
CA GLY A 152 -6.41 -0.93 12.78
C GLY A 152 -6.15 0.16 11.74
N GLU A 153 -7.21 0.54 11.04
CA GLU A 153 -7.22 1.63 10.05
C GLU A 153 -7.00 2.98 10.73
N VAL A 154 -6.05 3.76 10.22
CA VAL A 154 -5.73 5.09 10.73
C VAL A 154 -5.60 6.05 9.56
N GLN A 155 -6.17 7.25 9.71
CA GLN A 155 -5.81 8.38 8.86
C GLN A 155 -4.70 9.17 9.54
N PHE A 156 -3.57 9.31 8.85
CA PHE A 156 -2.36 9.92 9.39
C PHE A 156 -1.92 11.10 8.53
N ALA A 157 -1.57 12.21 9.19
CA ALA A 157 -1.05 13.41 8.55
C ALA A 157 -0.01 14.08 9.46
N ILE A 158 0.90 14.84 8.86
CA ILE A 158 1.86 15.66 9.60
C ILE A 158 1.78 17.10 9.09
N TYR A 159 1.69 18.05 10.02
CA TYR A 159 1.65 19.48 9.74
C TYR A 159 2.80 20.21 10.43
N LYS A 160 3.27 21.29 9.81
CA LYS A 160 4.19 22.26 10.39
C LYS A 160 3.38 23.41 10.98
N GLY A 161 3.50 23.66 12.27
CA GLY A 161 2.72 24.64 13.02
C GLY A 161 1.29 24.17 13.29
N ASN A 162 0.40 25.15 13.47
CA ASN A 162 -1.02 24.93 13.81
C ASN A 162 -1.97 25.15 12.62
N ASN A 163 -1.43 25.48 11.43
CA ASN A 163 -2.23 25.71 10.25
C ASN A 163 -2.37 24.43 9.44
N ARG A 164 -3.60 24.07 9.06
CA ARG A 164 -3.88 22.89 8.21
C ARG A 164 -3.30 23.01 6.80
N ASN A 165 -2.97 24.23 6.36
CA ASN A 165 -2.38 24.45 5.04
C ASN A 165 -0.89 24.11 4.97
N ASP A 166 -0.21 23.98 6.12
CA ASP A 166 1.23 23.73 6.20
C ASP A 166 1.50 22.22 6.32
N LEU A 167 0.96 21.45 5.37
CA LEU A 167 1.07 19.99 5.33
C LEU A 167 2.48 19.56 4.91
N VAL A 168 3.15 18.75 5.73
CA VAL A 168 4.49 18.21 5.43
C VAL A 168 4.47 16.72 5.11
N PHE A 169 3.41 16.01 5.52
CA PHE A 169 3.12 14.66 5.07
C PHE A 169 1.64 14.55 4.75
N PRO A 170 1.26 14.03 3.57
CA PRO A 170 -0.13 14.01 3.13
C PRO A 170 -1.03 13.23 4.09
N SER A 171 -2.31 13.61 4.14
CA SER A 171 -3.30 12.86 4.89
C SER A 171 -3.60 11.53 4.18
N LEU A 172 -3.02 10.44 4.68
CA LEU A 172 -3.14 9.12 4.09
C LEU A 172 -3.97 8.19 4.99
N HIS A 173 -4.79 7.34 4.36
CA HIS A 173 -5.42 6.22 5.01
C HIS A 173 -4.46 5.02 4.99
N LEU A 174 -4.00 4.61 6.17
CA LEU A 174 -2.95 3.61 6.34
C LEU A 174 -3.42 2.42 7.21
N ILE A 175 -2.80 1.26 6.95
CA ILE A 175 -2.97 0.03 7.72
C ILE A 175 -1.57 -0.51 8.01
N THR A 176 -1.11 -0.34 9.25
CA THR A 176 0.29 -0.60 9.63
C THR A 176 0.47 -1.82 10.54
N ASN A 177 -0.59 -2.61 10.79
CA ASN A 177 -0.56 -3.74 11.72
C ASN A 177 0.43 -4.88 11.42
N LYS A 178 1.08 -4.87 10.24
CA LYS A 178 2.12 -5.82 9.83
C LYS A 178 3.45 -5.16 9.50
N LEU A 179 3.42 -3.88 9.14
CA LEU A 179 4.56 -3.11 8.68
C LEU A 179 4.41 -1.71 9.24
N ASN A 180 5.40 -1.25 10.00
CA ASN A 180 5.39 0.10 10.51
C ASN A 180 5.47 1.10 9.35
N GLU A 181 4.78 2.22 9.49
CA GLU A 181 5.05 3.39 8.68
C GLU A 181 6.21 4.14 9.32
N GLU A 182 7.15 4.64 8.53
CA GLU A 182 8.28 5.44 9.02
C GLU A 182 8.71 6.51 8.02
N GLY A 183 9.38 7.54 8.52
CA GLY A 183 9.83 8.64 7.68
C GLY A 183 10.85 9.56 8.34
N THR A 184 11.40 10.45 7.51
CA THR A 184 12.33 11.51 7.91
C THR A 184 11.82 12.84 7.36
N LEU A 185 11.74 13.85 8.22
CA LEU A 185 11.40 15.21 7.86
C LEU A 185 12.65 16.08 7.97
N ASN A 186 13.14 16.56 6.82
CA ASN A 186 14.33 17.41 6.75
C ASN A 186 14.01 18.90 6.93
N ASP A 187 12.85 19.37 6.45
CA ASP A 187 12.54 20.81 6.31
C ASP A 187 11.63 21.35 7.44
N VAL A 188 11.82 20.82 8.65
CA VAL A 188 11.02 21.13 9.86
C VAL A 188 11.82 21.80 10.97
N SER A 189 13.07 22.21 10.69
CA SER A 189 13.89 22.98 11.64
C SER A 189 13.17 24.25 12.13
N ASP A 190 13.36 24.58 13.41
CA ASP A 190 12.82 25.77 14.07
C ASP A 190 11.29 25.91 13.94
N SER A 191 10.57 24.80 14.11
CA SER A 191 9.11 24.78 14.00
C SER A 191 8.45 23.79 14.95
N GLU A 192 7.21 24.09 15.33
CA GLU A 192 6.33 23.10 15.95
C GLU A 192 5.84 22.14 14.86
N VAL A 193 5.88 20.84 15.11
CA VAL A 193 5.35 19.81 14.19
C VAL A 193 4.26 19.05 14.90
N SER A 194 3.14 18.82 14.20
CA SER A 194 2.01 18.05 14.72
C SER A 194 1.75 16.79 13.91
N PHE A 195 1.61 15.67 14.62
CA PHE A 195 1.28 14.35 14.10
C PHE A 195 -0.17 14.09 14.44
N GLU A 196 -1.02 13.98 13.42
CA GLU A 196 -2.43 13.70 13.61
C GLU A 196 -2.73 12.24 13.27
N PHE A 197 -3.29 11.52 14.23
CA PHE A 197 -3.75 10.14 14.10
C PHE A 197 -5.27 10.11 14.31
N GLN A 198 -6.03 9.87 13.26
CA GLN A 198 -7.48 9.74 13.31
C GLN A 198 -7.87 8.27 13.27
N ASN A 199 -8.60 7.81 14.29
CA ASN A 199 -9.22 6.50 14.26
C ASN A 199 -10.44 6.56 13.34
N LEU A 200 -10.42 5.75 12.27
CA LEU A 200 -11.50 5.68 11.29
C LEU A 200 -12.59 4.66 11.68
N SER A 201 -12.31 3.81 12.67
CA SER A 201 -13.28 2.84 13.17
C SER A 201 -14.27 3.52 14.11
N GLY A 202 -15.57 3.33 13.83
CA GLY A 202 -16.66 3.82 14.68
C GLY A 202 -17.00 2.93 15.89
N TYR A 203 -16.33 1.79 16.06
CA TYR A 203 -16.66 0.80 17.10
C TYR A 203 -15.47 0.37 17.95
N PHE A 204 -14.30 0.20 17.33
CA PHE A 204 -13.10 -0.31 17.96
C PHE A 204 -12.10 0.81 18.27
N THR A 205 -11.50 0.72 19.45
CA THR A 205 -10.35 1.54 19.86
C THR A 205 -9.12 1.18 19.03
N LEU A 206 -8.43 2.21 18.54
CA LEU A 206 -7.16 2.06 17.83
C LEU A 206 -6.02 2.07 18.84
N LYS A 207 -5.22 1.00 18.90
CA LYS A 207 -3.98 0.95 19.68
C LYS A 207 -2.84 1.43 18.80
N LEU A 208 -2.23 2.54 19.18
CA LEU A 208 -1.14 3.19 18.48
C LEU A 208 0.15 3.02 19.29
N GLU A 209 1.20 2.51 18.65
CA GLU A 209 2.57 2.60 19.11
C GLU A 209 3.32 3.53 18.16
N TYR A 210 3.94 4.60 18.68
CA TYR A 210 4.64 5.60 17.86
C TYR A 210 5.92 6.06 18.53
N THR A 211 6.88 6.45 17.70
CA THR A 211 8.17 6.98 18.14
C THR A 211 8.52 8.21 17.30
N VAL A 212 9.07 9.22 17.96
CA VAL A 212 9.60 10.43 17.31
C VAL A 212 10.97 10.72 17.91
N ALA A 213 11.95 10.96 17.05
CA ALA A 213 13.31 11.33 17.44
C ALA A 213 13.74 12.62 16.73
N ILE A 214 14.42 13.50 17.46
CA ILE A 214 15.04 14.70 16.91
C ILE A 214 16.53 14.42 16.76
N VAL A 215 17.07 14.64 15.55
CA VAL A 215 18.48 14.40 15.21
C VAL A 215 19.15 15.66 14.70
#